data_AF-A0A931TI00-F1
#
_entry.id   AF-A0A931TI00-F1
#
_cell.length_a   1.000
_cell.length_b   1.000
_cell.length_c   1.000
_cell.angle_alpha   90.00
_cell.angle_beta   90.00
_cell.angle_gamma   90.00
#
_symmetry.space_group_name_H-M   'P 1'
#
loop_
_entity.id
_entity.type
_entity.pdbx_description
1 polymer ?
#
loop_
_entity_poly.entity_id
_entity_poly.type
_entity_poly.pdbx_seq_one_letter_code
_entity_poly.pdbx_strand_id
1 'polypeptide(L)'
;MLPPLLLVYNADMLVASGKVVDGRVEIDVDLPEGASVTVLVIEGDGTFEADSETETMLLEAIEQCRRNGTTPMTQFLDELRRNE
;
A
#
# COMPACT_ATOMS: atom_id res chain seq x y z
N MET A 1 -7.49 24.04 -8.69
CA MET A 1 -7.74 22.60 -8.46
C MET A 1 -6.40 21.97 -8.09
N LEU A 2 -6.17 21.68 -6.81
CA LEU A 2 -4.99 20.93 -6.37
C LEU A 2 -5.26 19.43 -6.58
N PRO A 3 -4.29 18.63 -7.05
CA PRO A 3 -4.45 17.19 -7.19
C PRO A 3 -4.36 16.50 -5.82
N PRO A 4 -4.96 15.31 -5.65
CA PRO A 4 -4.81 14.54 -4.44
C PRO A 4 -3.39 13.98 -4.40
N LEU A 5 -2.70 14.26 -3.31
CA LEU A 5 -1.47 13.57 -2.92
C LEU A 5 -1.82 12.11 -2.63
N LEU A 6 -1.66 11.26 -3.65
CA LEU A 6 -1.22 9.89 -3.43
C LEU A 6 0.15 9.75 -4.11
N LEU A 7 1.14 9.43 -3.29
CA LEU A 7 2.51 9.06 -3.62
C LEU A 7 2.61 8.22 -4.92
N VAL A 8 3.27 8.83 -5.91
CA VAL A 8 4.30 8.30 -6.84
C VAL A 8 4.35 6.77 -7.05
N TYR A 9 4.44 6.19 -8.25
CA TYR A 9 4.37 6.62 -9.65
C TYR A 9 4.81 5.39 -10.47
N ASN A 10 3.95 4.86 -11.33
CA ASN A 10 4.27 4.23 -12.62
C ASN A 10 2.94 3.84 -13.27
N ALA A 11 2.43 4.73 -14.14
CA ALA A 11 1.21 4.48 -14.92
C ALA A 11 1.36 3.31 -15.91
N ASP A 12 2.58 2.74 -16.03
CA ASP A 12 2.95 1.68 -16.96
C ASP A 12 3.23 0.32 -16.29
N MET A 13 2.82 0.11 -15.03
CA MET A 13 2.94 -1.20 -14.39
C MET A 13 1.69 -2.04 -14.61
N LEU A 14 1.87 -3.20 -15.25
CA LEU A 14 0.84 -4.22 -15.36
C LEU A 14 0.89 -5.14 -14.14
N VAL A 15 -0.19 -5.20 -13.38
CA VAL A 15 -0.36 -6.15 -12.26
C VAL A 15 -1.20 -7.32 -12.76
N ALA A 16 -0.61 -8.51 -12.78
CA ALA A 16 -1.28 -9.74 -13.17
C ALA A 16 -1.35 -10.71 -11.99
N SER A 17 -2.48 -11.40 -11.86
CA SER A 17 -2.63 -12.49 -10.90
C SER A 17 -2.12 -13.79 -11.52
N GLY A 18 -1.52 -14.64 -10.68
CA GLY A 18 -1.00 -15.94 -11.07
C GLY A 18 -0.96 -16.90 -9.90
N LYS A 19 -0.52 -18.13 -10.17
CA LYS A 19 -0.33 -19.16 -9.14
C LYS A 19 1.06 -19.76 -9.25
N VAL A 20 1.62 -20.17 -8.11
CA VAL A 20 2.84 -20.98 -8.10
C VAL A 20 2.47 -22.46 -8.29
N VAL A 21 3.00 -23.09 -9.34
CA VAL A 21 2.87 -24.52 -9.65
C VAL A 21 4.28 -25.09 -9.87
N ASP A 22 4.65 -26.13 -9.11
CA ASP A 22 5.98 -26.76 -9.16
C ASP A 22 7.16 -25.78 -9.08
N GLY A 23 7.03 -24.75 -8.22
CA GLY A 23 8.04 -23.71 -8.02
C GLY A 23 8.13 -22.68 -9.14
N ARG A 24 7.16 -22.64 -10.06
CA ARG A 24 7.08 -21.69 -11.18
C ARG A 24 5.84 -20.83 -11.06
N VAL A 25 5.95 -19.55 -11.42
CA VAL A 25 4.81 -18.63 -11.48
C VAL A 25 4.09 -18.81 -12.81
N GLU A 26 2.82 -19.22 -12.76
CA GLU A 26 1.91 -19.26 -13.91
C GLU A 26 0.99 -18.04 -13.87
N ILE A 27 0.96 -17.27 -14.95
CA ILE A 27 0.10 -16.09 -15.12
C ILE A 27 -0.74 -16.28 -16.40
N ASP A 28 -2.02 -15.88 -16.35
CA ASP A 28 -2.95 -15.99 -17.47
C ASP A 28 -3.03 -14.67 -18.27
N VAL A 29 -1.86 -14.09 -18.55
CA VAL A 29 -1.71 -12.89 -19.38
C VAL A 29 -0.46 -12.99 -20.23
N ASP A 30 -0.51 -12.46 -21.43
CA ASP A 30 0.67 -12.32 -22.29
C ASP A 30 1.51 -11.12 -21.84
N LEU A 31 2.81 -11.34 -21.63
CA LEU A 31 3.77 -10.28 -21.36
C LEU A 31 4.50 -9.90 -22.65
N PRO A 32 4.79 -8.60 -22.88
CA PRO A 32 5.59 -8.18 -24.02
C PRO A 32 6.96 -8.85 -24.03
N GLU A 33 7.43 -9.23 -25.21
CA GLU A 33 8.77 -9.79 -25.37
C GLU A 33 9.85 -8.83 -24.85
N GLY A 34 10.80 -9.35 -24.07
CA GLY A 34 11.88 -8.57 -23.47
C GLY A 34 11.48 -7.74 -22.24
N ALA A 35 10.24 -7.87 -21.75
CA ALA A 35 9.81 -7.19 -20.53
C ALA A 35 10.61 -7.66 -19.30
N SER A 36 11.07 -6.70 -18.49
CA SER A 36 11.65 -6.98 -17.17
C SER A 36 10.53 -7.22 -16.17
N VAL A 37 10.56 -8.36 -15.47
CA VAL A 37 9.50 -8.77 -14.54
C VAL A 37 10.06 -8.81 -13.12
N THR A 38 9.34 -8.19 -12.19
CA THR A 38 9.58 -8.29 -10.75
C THR A 38 8.45 -9.10 -10.14
N VAL A 39 8.79 -10.19 -9.45
CA VAL A 39 7.82 -11.02 -8.72
C VAL A 39 7.77 -10.58 -7.27
N LEU A 40 6.59 -10.22 -6.78
CA LEU A 40 6.34 -9.91 -5.38
C LEU A 40 5.65 -11.11 -4.73
N VAL A 41 6.28 -11.69 -3.72
CA VAL A 41 5.72 -12.78 -2.91
C VAL A 41 5.60 -12.27 -1.49
N ILE A 42 4.42 -12.47 -0.88
CA ILE A 42 4.26 -12.21 0.56
C ILE A 42 4.95 -13.38 1.28
N GLU A 43 6.04 -13.10 2.00
CA GLU A 43 6.65 -14.10 2.87
C GLU A 43 5.81 -14.27 4.14
N GLY A 44 5.32 -15.49 4.38
CA GLY A 44 4.48 -15.80 5.54
C GLY A 44 3.03 -15.34 5.41
N ASP A 45 2.26 -15.53 6.48
CA ASP A 45 0.86 -15.08 6.60
C ASP A 45 0.73 -13.58 6.95
N GLY A 46 1.86 -12.85 6.92
CA GLY A 46 1.91 -11.44 7.32
C GLY A 46 1.74 -11.25 8.84
N THR A 47 1.83 -12.31 9.64
CA THR A 47 1.81 -12.18 11.10
C THR A 47 3.17 -11.66 11.59
N PHE A 48 3.09 -10.75 12.55
CA PHE A 48 4.24 -10.26 13.29
C PHE A 48 3.91 -10.32 14.77
N GLU A 49 4.91 -10.61 15.60
CA GLU A 49 4.78 -10.56 17.04
C GLU A 49 4.83 -9.09 17.48
N ALA A 50 3.79 -8.67 18.20
CA ALA A 50 3.70 -7.35 18.82
C ALA A 50 3.56 -7.54 20.34
N ASP A 51 4.26 -6.73 21.12
CA ASP A 51 3.94 -6.63 22.54
C ASP A 51 2.58 -5.92 22.74
N SER A 52 2.04 -6.01 23.95
CA SER A 52 0.69 -5.51 24.25
C SER A 52 0.55 -3.99 24.03
N GLU A 53 1.63 -3.22 24.21
CA GLU A 53 1.63 -1.78 23.95
C GLU A 53 1.54 -1.51 22.44
N THR A 54 2.38 -2.18 21.66
CA THR A 54 2.43 -2.09 20.20
C THR A 54 1.12 -2.54 19.56
N GLU A 55 0.53 -3.64 20.04
CA GLU A 55 -0.77 -4.14 19.56
C GLU A 55 -1.88 -3.12 19.84
N THR A 56 -1.90 -2.52 21.03
CA THR A 56 -2.88 -1.48 21.38
C THR A 56 -2.77 -0.28 20.44
N MET A 57 -1.54 0.21 20.22
CA MET A 57 -1.29 1.32 19.30
C MET A 57 -1.76 1.03 17.87
N LEU A 58 -1.51 -0.19 17.38
CA LEU A 58 -1.93 -0.61 16.05
C LEU A 58 -3.45 -0.62 15.90
N LEU A 59 -4.15 -1.21 16.88
CA LEU A 59 -5.62 -1.30 16.86
C LEU A 59 -6.26 0.09 16.92
N GLU A 60 -5.69 1.02 17.68
CA GLU A 60 -6.12 2.42 17.70
C GLU A 60 -5.93 3.09 16.33
N ALA A 61 -4.79 2.89 15.67
CA ALA A 61 -4.53 3.44 14.35
C ALA A 61 -5.48 2.90 13.28
N ILE A 62 -5.77 1.59 13.29
CA ILE A 62 -6.74 0.96 12.38
C ILE A 62 -8.13 1.56 12.59
N GLU A 63 -8.55 1.74 13.86
CA GLU A 63 -9.85 2.32 14.17
C GLU A 63 -9.92 3.82 13.78
N GLN A 64 -8.83 4.57 13.88
CA GLN A 64 -8.76 5.94 13.35
C GLN A 64 -9.02 5.98 11.83
N CYS A 65 -8.42 5.06 11.07
CA CYS A 65 -8.68 4.93 9.63
C CYS A 65 -10.14 4.55 9.35
N ARG A 66 -10.71 3.59 10.11
CA ARG A 66 -12.10 3.13 9.94
C ARG A 66 -13.13 4.22 10.22
N ARG A 67 -12.81 5.14 11.13
CA ARG A 67 -13.68 6.28 11.47
C ARG A 67 -13.79 7.33 10.36
N ASN A 68 -13.16 7.13 9.19
CA ASN A 68 -13.15 8.07 8.06
C ASN A 68 -12.70 9.48 8.48
N GLY A 69 -11.78 9.57 9.45
CA GLY A 69 -11.19 10.82 9.92
C GLY A 69 -10.22 11.39 8.91
N THR A 70 -10.70 11.77 7.72
CA THR A 70 -9.89 12.43 6.70
C THR A 70 -10.00 13.94 6.88
N THR A 71 -8.87 14.61 7.02
CA THR A 71 -8.81 16.08 6.93
C THR A 71 -8.52 16.47 5.47
N PRO A 72 -9.27 17.42 4.87
CA PRO A 72 -8.93 17.95 3.56
C PRO A 72 -7.50 18.47 3.53
N MET A 73 -6.75 18.15 2.46
CA MET A 73 -5.34 18.51 2.30
C MET A 73 -5.07 20.02 2.56
N THR A 74 -5.98 20.89 2.11
CA THR A 74 -5.88 22.33 2.30
C THR A 74 -5.96 22.74 3.77
N GLN A 75 -6.82 22.09 4.55
CA GLN A 75 -6.98 22.36 5.98
C GLN A 75 -5.74 21.92 6.77
N PHE A 76 -5.20 20.73 6.46
CA PHE A 76 -3.97 20.24 7.09
C PHE A 76 -2.77 21.18 6.84
N LEU A 77 -2.62 21.68 5.61
CA LEU A 77 -1.54 22.63 5.28
C LEU A 77 -1.68 23.97 6.02
N ASP A 78 -2.90 24.46 6.22
CA ASP A 78 -3.16 25.68 6.98
C ASP A 78 -2.86 25.53 8.48
N GLU A 79 -3.13 24.35 9.05
CA GLU A 79 -2.81 24.02 10.46
C GLU A 79 -1.30 23.91 10.67
N LEU A 80 -0.57 23.26 9.76
CA LEU A 80 0.89 23.17 9.79
C LEU A 80 1.54 24.56 9.82
N ARG A 81 1.12 25.46 8.93
CA ARG A 81 1.66 26.82 8.84
C ARG A 81 1.34 27.69 10.07
N ARG A 82 0.32 27.34 10.87
CA ARG A 82 -0.02 28.06 12.11
C ARG A 82 0.79 27.61 13.32
N ASN A 83 1.35 26.40 13.25
CA ASN A 83 2.11 25.79 14.33
C ASN A 83 3.64 25.95 14.13
N GLU A 84 4.06 26.61 13.04
CA GLU A 84 5.40 27.19 12.84
C GLU A 84 5.47 28.63 13.38
#